data_AF-A0A7L4DPW0-F1
#
_entry.id   AF-A0A7L4DPW0-F1
#
_cell.length_a   1.000
_cell.length_b   1.000
_cell.length_c   1.000
_cell.angle_alpha   90.00
_cell.angle_beta   90.00
_cell.angle_gamma   90.00
#
_symmetry.space_group_name_H-M   'P 1'
#
loop_
_entity.id
_entity.type
_entity.pdbx_description
1 polymer ?
#
loop_
_entity_poly.entity_id
_entity_poly.type
_entity_poly.pdbx_seq_one_letter_code
_entity_poly.pdbx_strand_id
1 'polypeptide(L)'
;SQIIDLKNWFFTIPLHPEDCDHFAFSVPALNNSAPMQQYQWTVLPQGMMNSLTACQVVVATAIEPMCQAFPKALIYHYMDDILVATEKEDELNMTMNHFL
;
A
#
# COMPACT_ATOMS: atom_id res chain seq x y z
N SER A 1 13.37 -7.18 15.38
CA SER A 1 12.73 -6.70 14.14
C SER A 1 11.23 -6.64 14.34
N GLN A 2 10.54 -5.78 13.61
CA GLN A 2 9.08 -5.64 13.62
C GLN A 2 8.55 -5.60 12.19
N ILE A 3 7.29 -5.96 12.02
CA ILE A 3 6.58 -5.95 10.73
C ILE A 3 5.44 -4.95 10.83
N ILE A 4 5.35 -4.06 9.85
CA ILE A 4 4.24 -3.13 9.66
C ILE A 4 3.37 -3.66 8.52
N ASP A 5 2.12 -3.97 8.83
CA ASP A 5 1.12 -4.39 7.83
C ASP A 5 0.51 -3.14 7.18
N LEU A 6 0.67 -3.02 5.85
CA LEU A 6 0.19 -1.90 5.05
C LEU A 6 -1.24 -2.04 4.56
N LYS A 7 -1.94 -3.15 4.84
CA LYS A 7 -3.29 -3.42 4.30
C LYS A 7 -4.27 -2.27 4.49
N ASN A 8 -4.19 -1.56 5.61
CA ASN A 8 -5.05 -0.41 5.88
C ASN A 8 -4.63 0.87 5.15
N TRP A 9 -3.37 0.98 4.73
CA TRP A 9 -2.84 2.14 4.01
C TRP A 9 -3.18 2.10 2.52
N PHE A 10 -3.46 0.94 1.92
CA PHE A 10 -3.88 0.88 0.51
C PHE A 10 -5.15 1.70 0.23
N PHE A 11 -6.09 1.73 1.18
CA PHE A 11 -7.33 2.52 1.07
C PHE A 11 -7.13 4.03 1.28
N THR A 12 -5.94 4.47 1.70
CA THR A 12 -5.63 5.90 1.89
C THR A 12 -4.84 6.50 0.74
N ILE A 13 -4.33 5.68 -0.19
CA ILE A 13 -3.58 6.13 -1.37
C ILE A 13 -4.57 6.41 -2.52
N PRO A 14 -4.75 7.69 -2.92
CA PRO A 14 -5.61 8.02 -4.05
C PRO A 14 -4.99 7.52 -5.36
N LEU A 15 -5.84 6.94 -6.23
CA LEU A 15 -5.44 6.68 -7.61
C LEU A 15 -5.35 7.99 -8.39
N HIS A 16 -4.44 8.05 -9.35
CA HIS A 16 -4.48 9.14 -10.31
C HIS A 16 -5.80 9.05 -11.11
N PRO A 17 -6.51 10.16 -11.39
CA PRO A 17 -7.81 10.11 -12.06
C PRO A 17 -7.79 9.37 -13.41
N GLU A 18 -6.67 9.41 -14.13
CA GLU A 18 -6.49 8.70 -15.41
C GLU A 18 -6.36 7.18 -15.24
N ASP A 19 -5.95 6.70 -14.07
CA ASP A 19 -5.80 5.27 -13.78
C ASP A 19 -7.11 4.64 -13.27
N CYS A 20 -8.07 5.43 -12.76
CA CYS A 20 -9.33 4.92 -12.21
C CYS A 20 -10.11 4.02 -13.18
N ASP A 21 -10.10 4.35 -14.48
CA ASP A 21 -10.75 3.57 -15.53
C ASP A 21 -10.12 2.18 -15.71
N HIS A 22 -8.81 2.07 -15.48
CA HIS A 22 -8.08 0.80 -15.55
C HIS A 22 -8.44 -0.13 -14.39
N PHE A 23 -9.04 0.42 -13.33
CA PHE A 23 -9.56 -0.28 -12.17
C PHE A 23 -11.10 -0.30 -12.14
N ALA A 24 -11.77 -0.23 -13.29
CA ALA A 24 -13.21 -0.41 -13.35
C ALA A 24 -13.64 -1.88 -13.17
N PHE A 25 -14.77 -2.11 -12.49
CA PHE A 25 -15.38 -3.43 -12.33
C PHE A 25 -16.91 -3.37 -12.50
N SER A 26 -17.50 -4.50 -12.90
CA SER A 26 -18.94 -4.63 -13.13
C SER A 26 -19.57 -5.53 -12.09
N VAL A 27 -20.68 -5.08 -11.50
CA VAL A 27 -21.48 -5.86 -10.54
C VAL A 27 -22.71 -6.42 -11.26
N PRO A 28 -22.90 -7.75 -11.31
CA PRO A 28 -24.06 -8.36 -11.93
C PRO A 28 -25.33 -8.15 -11.09
N ALA A 29 -26.44 -7.86 -11.76
CA ALA A 29 -27.76 -7.82 -11.12
C ALA A 29 -28.25 -9.24 -10.80
N LEU A 30 -29.04 -9.39 -9.74
CA LEU A 30 -29.66 -10.67 -9.39
C LEU A 30 -30.49 -11.19 -10.57
N ASN A 31 -30.20 -12.41 -11.04
CA ASN A 31 -30.86 -13.05 -12.18
C ASN A 31 -30.88 -12.20 -13.47
N ASN A 32 -29.89 -11.32 -13.70
CA ASN A 32 -29.84 -10.41 -14.84
C ASN A 32 -31.08 -9.49 -14.96
N SER A 33 -31.73 -9.18 -13.83
CA SER A 33 -32.95 -8.37 -13.77
C SER A 33 -32.74 -6.90 -14.20
N ALA A 34 -31.50 -6.43 -14.27
CA ALA A 34 -31.10 -5.12 -14.74
C ALA A 34 -29.74 -5.18 -15.45
N PRO A 35 -29.38 -4.17 -16.26
CA PRO A 35 -28.02 -4.03 -16.79
C PRO A 35 -26.98 -4.04 -15.66
N MET A 36 -25.79 -4.59 -15.94
CA MET A 36 -24.67 -4.56 -15.00
C MET A 36 -24.31 -3.12 -14.64
N GLN A 37 -24.13 -2.87 -13.34
CA GLN A 37 -23.64 -1.58 -12.87
C GLN A 37 -22.10 -1.58 -12.88
N GLN A 38 -21.52 -0.54 -13.46
CA GLN A 38 -20.07 -0.36 -13.53
C GLN A 38 -19.62 0.62 -12.44
N TYR A 39 -18.57 0.25 -11.72
CA TYR A 39 -17.94 1.03 -10.67
C TYR A 39 -16.45 1.16 -10.95
N GLN A 40 -15.82 2.17 -10.36
CA GLN A 40 -14.39 2.43 -10.50
C GLN A 40 -13.77 2.61 -9.12
N TRP A 41 -12.56 2.11 -8.94
CA TRP A 41 -11.79 2.39 -7.74
C TRP A 41 -11.21 3.81 -7.81
N THR A 42 -11.39 4.58 -6.75
CA THR A 42 -10.78 5.92 -6.58
C THR A 42 -9.52 5.89 -5.71
N VAL A 43 -9.31 4.77 -5.02
CA VAL A 43 -8.15 4.47 -4.18
C VAL A 43 -7.62 3.10 -4.58
N LEU A 44 -6.36 2.82 -4.26
CA LEU A 44 -5.70 1.62 -4.75
C LEU A 44 -6.39 0.33 -4.24
N PRO A 45 -6.90 -0.54 -5.13
CA PRO A 45 -7.56 -1.77 -4.70
C PRO A 45 -6.55 -2.83 -4.25
N GLN A 46 -6.80 -3.45 -3.10
CA GLN A 46 -5.98 -4.54 -2.60
C GLN A 46 -6.10 -5.78 -3.50
N GLY A 47 -4.99 -6.48 -3.76
CA GLY A 47 -4.99 -7.79 -4.41
C GLY A 47 -5.10 -7.78 -5.94
N MET A 48 -5.03 -6.61 -6.59
CA MET A 48 -4.89 -6.54 -8.05
C MET A 48 -3.41 -6.52 -8.45
N MET A 49 -3.01 -7.35 -9.42
CA MET A 49 -1.60 -7.45 -9.87
C MET A 49 -1.02 -6.10 -10.33
N ASN A 50 -1.83 -5.28 -11.00
CA ASN A 50 -1.40 -3.94 -11.45
C ASN A 50 -1.29 -2.94 -10.31
N SER A 51 -2.09 -3.13 -9.26
CA SER A 51 -2.04 -2.34 -8.03
C SER A 51 -0.73 -2.61 -7.27
N LEU A 52 -0.21 -3.84 -7.31
CA LEU A 52 1.03 -4.21 -6.65
C LEU A 52 2.26 -3.40 -7.14
N THR A 53 2.43 -3.21 -8.46
CA THR A 53 3.57 -2.46 -9.00
C THR A 53 3.47 -0.96 -8.72
N ALA A 54 2.27 -0.39 -8.88
CA ALA A 54 2.02 1.01 -8.54
C ALA A 54 2.25 1.26 -7.04
N CYS A 55 1.76 0.37 -6.18
CA CYS A 55 1.95 0.50 -4.74
C CYS A 55 3.40 0.32 -4.32
N GLN A 56 4.16 -0.56 -4.97
CA GLN A 56 5.59 -0.70 -4.70
C GLN A 56 6.34 0.61 -4.91
N VAL A 57 6.07 1.32 -6.01
CA VAL A 57 6.71 2.63 -6.26
C VAL A 57 6.27 3.67 -5.23
N VAL A 58 4.96 3.78 -4.98
CA VAL A 58 4.42 4.76 -4.02
C VAL A 58 4.97 4.53 -2.62
N VAL A 59 4.94 3.28 -2.13
CA VAL A 59 5.46 2.93 -0.81
C VAL A 59 6.98 3.12 -0.76
N ALA A 60 7.72 2.73 -1.80
CA ALA A 60 9.17 2.96 -1.85
C ALA A 60 9.52 4.45 -1.74
N THR A 61 8.80 5.32 -2.46
CA THR A 61 8.97 6.78 -2.35
C THR A 61 8.55 7.30 -0.97
N ALA A 62 7.49 6.76 -0.37
CA ALA A 62 7.02 7.18 0.95
C ALA A 62 8.00 6.81 2.09
N ILE A 63 8.68 5.65 1.98
CA ILE A 63 9.64 5.20 3.01
C ILE A 63 11.07 5.72 2.78
N GLU A 64 11.37 6.30 1.62
CA GLU A 64 12.70 6.83 1.29
C GLU A 64 13.25 7.80 2.36
N PRO A 65 12.46 8.76 2.90
CA PRO A 65 12.94 9.64 3.97
C PRO A 65 13.29 8.89 5.26
N MET A 66 12.57 7.81 5.59
CA MET A 66 12.88 6.98 6.76
C MET A 66 14.21 6.25 6.59
N CYS A 67 14.44 5.69 5.40
CA CYS A 67 15.70 5.02 5.07
C CYS A 67 16.89 5.99 5.20
N GLN A 68 16.71 7.26 4.82
CA GLN A 68 17.74 8.30 4.99
C GLN A 68 17.93 8.74 6.44
N ALA A 69 16.84 8.85 7.22
CA ALA A 69 16.89 9.24 8.62
C ALA A 69 17.51 8.15 9.53
N PHE A 70 17.32 6.88 9.19
CA PHE A 70 17.77 5.73 9.99
C PHE A 70 18.67 4.79 9.17
N PRO A 71 19.90 5.21 8.79
CA PRO A 71 20.77 4.44 7.89
C PRO A 71 21.31 3.13 8.50
N LYS A 72 21.13 2.93 9.81
CA LYS A 72 21.49 1.68 10.51
C LYS A 72 20.33 0.70 10.60
N ALA A 73 19.12 1.12 10.28
CA ALA A 73 17.95 0.26 10.23
C ALA A 73 17.85 -0.39 8.84
N LEU A 74 17.60 -1.70 8.83
CA LEU A 74 17.17 -2.42 7.64
C LEU A 74 15.66 -2.21 7.51
N ILE A 75 15.25 -1.41 6.51
CA ILE A 75 13.86 -1.17 6.16
C ILE A 75 13.62 -1.81 4.79
N TYR A 76 12.74 -2.80 4.73
CA TYR A 76 12.47 -3.55 3.50
C TYR A 76 10.98 -3.66 3.25
N HIS A 77 10.54 -3.22 2.07
CA HIS A 77 9.16 -3.33 1.62
C HIS A 77 8.97 -4.62 0.82
N TYR A 78 8.03 -5.46 1.27
CA TYR A 78 7.63 -6.68 0.58
C TYR A 78 6.12 -6.78 0.51
N MET A 79 5.57 -6.62 -0.70
CA MET A 79 4.14 -6.74 -0.99
C MET A 79 3.28 -5.80 -0.13
N ASP A 80 2.66 -6.32 0.93
CA ASP A 80 1.78 -5.58 1.83
C ASP A 80 2.44 -5.37 3.20
N ASP A 81 3.73 -5.69 3.35
CA ASP A 81 4.47 -5.64 4.62
C ASP A 81 5.73 -4.78 4.51
N ILE A 82 6.03 -4.00 5.53
CA ILE A 82 7.36 -3.40 5.74
C ILE A 82 8.03 -4.11 6.90
N LEU A 83 9.19 -4.69 6.65
CA LEU A 83 10.09 -5.20 7.67
C LEU A 83 11.01 -4.09 8.13
N VAL A 84 11.05 -3.85 9.45
CA VAL A 84 12.02 -2.96 10.10
C VAL A 84 12.88 -3.78 11.05
N ALA A 85 14.21 -3.73 10.87
CA ALA A 85 15.15 -4.43 11.73
C ALA A 85 16.35 -3.55 12.08
N THR A 86 16.78 -3.58 13.34
CA THR A 86 17.95 -2.87 13.86
C THR A 86 18.74 -3.82 14.75
N GLU A 87 20.00 -3.47 15.07
CA GLU A 87 20.82 -4.26 16.00
C GLU A 87 20.37 -4.12 17.47
N LYS A 88 19.78 -2.97 17.81
CA LYS A 88 19.35 -2.64 19.18
C LYS A 88 17.87 -2.33 19.24
N GLU A 89 17.23 -2.79 20.31
CA GLU A 89 15.80 -2.59 20.56
C GLU A 89 15.44 -1.11 20.71
N ASP A 90 16.29 -0.30 21.34
CA ASP A 90 16.05 1.14 21.50
C ASP A 90 15.99 1.86 20.14
N GLU A 91 16.89 1.49 19.21
CA GLU A 91 16.90 2.03 17.85
C GLU A 91 15.67 1.55 17.05
N LEU A 92 15.20 0.32 17.30
CA LEU A 92 13.96 -0.20 16.71
C LEU A 92 12.77 0.65 17.14
N ASN A 93 12.62 0.87 18.44
CA ASN A 93 11.52 1.65 19.00
C ASN A 93 11.52 3.10 18.51
N MET A 94 12.69 3.74 18.41
CA MET A 94 12.80 5.09 17.84
C MET A 94 12.38 5.13 16.37
N THR A 95 12.79 4.14 15.57
CA THR A 95 12.43 4.04 14.16
C THR A 95 10.92 3.83 14.00
N MET A 96 10.34 2.89 14.75
CA MET A 96 8.91 2.57 14.70
C MET A 96 8.01 3.74 15.11
N ASN A 97 8.41 4.53 16.11
CA ASN A 97 7.68 5.73 16.53
C ASN A 97 7.67 6.84 15.46
N HIS A 98 8.53 6.77 14.44
CA HIS A 98 8.51 7.71 13.33
C HIS A 98 7.54 7.26 12.23
N PHE A 99 7.26 5.95 12.13
CA PHE A 99 6.31 5.37 11.17
C PHE A 99 4.83 5.51 11.58
N LEU A 100 4.54 5.71 12.87
CA LEU A 100 3.20 5.84 13.46
C LEU A 100 2.85 7.29 13.77
#